data_AF-A0AB39THD4-F1
#
_entry.id   AF-A0AB39THD4-F1
#
_cell.length_a   1.000
_cell.length_b   1.000
_cell.length_c   1.000
_cell.angle_alpha   90.00
_cell.angle_beta   90.00
_cell.angle_gamma   90.00
#
_symmetry.space_group_name_H-M   'P 1'
#
loop_
_entity.id
_entity.type
_entity.pdbx_description
1 polymer ?
#
loop_
_entity_poly.entity_id
_entity_poly.type
_entity_poly.pdbx_seq_one_letter_code
_entity_poly.pdbx_strand_id
1 'polypeptide(L)'
;MTFKGWPAEALEFYEHLEADNSKTFWQAHKDQYDAAVRAPAEELLAELEPEFGPGKIFRPNRDVRFSADKSPYKTHIGAHLEAGGYIQLSADGLACGNGMYQLAPDQLERYRAAVAEDVSGAELERVIAAVEADGPKVFGRDSLKSAPRGFAKDHPRIELLRHKGLVAWQEWAPAKWLGTRAAYTRITDFLRASQPLKDWLDDHVGPSELPSR
;
A
#
# COMPACT_ATOMS: atom_id res chain seq x y z
N MET A 1 -15.58 -15.16 -12.27
CA MET A 1 -15.80 -14.46 -10.99
C MET A 1 -15.71 -15.44 -9.83
N THR A 2 -14.47 -15.76 -9.44
CA THR A 2 -14.07 -16.68 -8.37
C THR A 2 -14.09 -16.01 -7.00
N PHE A 3 -13.51 -14.81 -6.85
CA PHE A 3 -13.37 -14.13 -5.57
C PHE A 3 -14.72 -13.78 -4.94
N LYS A 4 -14.93 -14.22 -3.70
CA LYS A 4 -16.18 -13.97 -2.94
C LYS A 4 -16.02 -13.00 -1.77
N GLY A 5 -14.80 -12.53 -1.49
CA GLY A 5 -14.46 -11.86 -0.24
C GLY A 5 -13.66 -12.77 0.69
N TRP A 6 -13.21 -12.23 1.82
CA TRP A 6 -12.55 -13.02 2.86
C TRP A 6 -13.55 -13.47 3.93
N PRO A 7 -13.63 -14.78 4.22
CA PRO A 7 -14.51 -15.29 5.27
C PRO A 7 -14.05 -14.80 6.65
N ALA A 8 -14.92 -14.87 7.67
CA ALA A 8 -14.61 -14.34 9.00
C ALA A 8 -13.37 -15.01 9.63
N GLU A 9 -13.18 -16.29 9.32
CA GLU A 9 -12.06 -17.14 9.70
C GLU A 9 -10.69 -16.56 9.27
N ALA A 10 -10.67 -15.67 8.26
CA ALA A 10 -9.46 -14.98 7.83
C ALA A 10 -9.00 -13.93 8.86
N LEU A 11 -9.95 -13.21 9.47
CA LEU A 11 -9.67 -12.24 10.54
C LEU A 11 -9.33 -12.96 11.83
N GLU A 12 -10.12 -13.99 12.19
CA GLU A 12 -9.87 -14.83 13.36
C GLU A 12 -8.48 -15.48 13.33
N PHE A 13 -8.00 -15.88 12.13
CA PHE A 13 -6.64 -16.37 11.98
C PHE A 13 -5.60 -15.34 12.44
N TYR A 14 -5.76 -14.08 12.05
CA TYR A 14 -4.83 -13.02 12.42
C TYR A 14 -4.96 -12.61 13.89
N GLU A 15 -6.17 -12.57 14.43
CA GLU A 15 -6.40 -12.34 15.87
C GLU A 15 -5.68 -13.40 16.72
N HIS A 16 -5.79 -14.68 16.33
CA HIS A 16 -5.09 -15.76 17.01
C HIS A 16 -3.56 -15.72 16.79
N LEU A 17 -3.11 -15.35 15.59
CA LEU A 17 -1.67 -15.21 15.30
C LEU A 17 -1.03 -14.05 16.08
N GLU A 18 -1.78 -13.00 16.37
CA GLU A 18 -1.35 -11.91 17.25
C GLU A 18 -1.21 -12.37 18.71
N ALA A 19 -2.09 -13.27 19.16
CA ALA A 19 -2.02 -13.86 20.49
C ALA A 19 -0.88 -14.89 20.62
N ASP A 20 -0.61 -15.68 19.59
CA ASP A 20 0.48 -16.66 19.54
C ASP A 20 1.19 -16.66 18.17
N ASN A 21 2.21 -15.82 18.04
CA ASN A 21 3.07 -15.77 16.85
C ASN A 21 4.21 -16.80 16.93
N SER A 22 3.93 -18.06 17.28
CA SER A 22 4.93 -19.12 17.30
C SER A 22 4.93 -19.94 16.00
N LYS A 23 6.06 -20.63 15.75
CA LYS A 23 6.12 -21.64 14.65
C LYS A 23 5.14 -22.79 14.87
N THR A 24 4.88 -23.15 16.13
CA THR A 24 3.96 -24.21 16.50
C THR A 24 2.53 -23.83 16.13
N PHE A 25 2.09 -22.63 16.52
CA PHE A 25 0.80 -22.09 16.11
C PHE A 25 0.68 -22.06 14.58
N TRP A 26 1.66 -21.48 13.89
CA TRP A 26 1.62 -21.41 12.43
C TRP A 26 1.48 -22.79 11.76
N GLN A 27 2.23 -23.79 12.23
CA GLN A 27 2.16 -25.15 11.67
C GLN A 27 0.78 -25.79 11.91
N ALA A 28 0.20 -25.59 13.09
CA ALA A 28 -1.11 -26.12 13.43
C ALA A 28 -2.26 -25.46 12.65
N HIS A 29 -2.12 -24.17 12.31
CA HIS A 29 -3.16 -23.36 11.65
C HIS A 29 -2.87 -23.08 10.17
N LYS A 30 -1.88 -23.74 9.57
CA LYS A 30 -1.46 -23.49 8.19
C LYS A 30 -2.60 -23.73 7.19
N ASP A 31 -3.39 -24.78 7.39
CA ASP A 31 -4.50 -25.10 6.48
C ASP A 31 -5.61 -24.05 6.55
N GLN A 32 -5.85 -23.47 7.74
CA GLN A 32 -6.76 -22.32 7.91
C GLN A 32 -6.24 -21.09 7.15
N TYR A 33 -4.94 -20.78 7.28
CA TYR A 33 -4.33 -19.68 6.51
C TYR A 33 -4.47 -19.90 5.00
N ASP A 34 -4.12 -21.10 4.51
CA ASP A 34 -4.16 -21.38 3.08
C ASP A 34 -5.58 -21.29 2.52
N ALA A 35 -6.58 -21.82 3.23
CA ALA A 35 -7.96 -21.84 2.78
C ALA A 35 -8.71 -20.50 2.98
N ALA A 36 -8.58 -19.88 4.15
CA ALA A 36 -9.37 -18.70 4.51
C ALA A 36 -8.70 -17.37 4.13
N VAL A 37 -7.36 -17.33 4.07
CA VAL A 37 -6.61 -16.09 3.84
C VAL A 37 -6.00 -16.06 2.44
N ARG A 38 -5.19 -17.07 2.12
CA ARG A 38 -4.36 -17.07 0.91
C ARG A 38 -5.17 -17.36 -0.35
N ALA A 39 -6.01 -18.39 -0.35
CA ALA A 39 -6.80 -18.74 -1.54
C ALA A 39 -7.71 -17.58 -2.00
N PRO A 40 -8.46 -16.87 -1.13
CA PRO A 40 -9.21 -15.70 -1.57
C PRO A 40 -8.32 -14.55 -2.08
N ALA A 41 -7.12 -14.37 -1.52
CA ALA A 41 -6.17 -13.39 -2.05
C ALA A 41 -5.69 -13.77 -3.46
N GLU A 42 -5.42 -15.05 -3.74
CA GLU A 42 -5.05 -15.53 -5.07
C GLU A 42 -6.21 -15.35 -6.07
N GLU A 43 -7.45 -15.65 -5.67
CA GLU A 43 -8.64 -15.41 -6.49
C GLU A 43 -8.86 -13.93 -6.81
N LEU A 44 -8.64 -13.05 -5.83
CA LEU A 44 -8.72 -11.61 -6.02
C LEU A 44 -7.70 -11.13 -7.05
N LEU A 45 -6.43 -11.54 -6.90
CA LEU A 45 -5.37 -11.11 -7.83
C LEU A 45 -5.64 -11.60 -9.26
N ALA A 46 -6.15 -12.81 -9.42
CA ALA A 46 -6.55 -13.32 -10.75
C ALA A 46 -7.69 -12.50 -11.38
N GLU A 47 -8.62 -11.97 -10.60
CA GLU A 47 -9.67 -11.08 -11.12
C GLU A 47 -9.18 -9.66 -11.40
N LEU A 48 -8.18 -9.17 -10.66
CA LEU A 48 -7.59 -7.84 -10.86
C LEU A 48 -6.61 -7.79 -12.04
N GLU A 49 -5.99 -8.93 -12.39
CA GLU A 49 -4.94 -9.01 -13.41
C GLU A 49 -5.27 -8.34 -14.76
N PRO A 50 -6.48 -8.48 -15.32
CA PRO A 50 -6.82 -7.86 -16.60
C PRO A 50 -6.75 -6.33 -16.62
N GLU A 51 -6.91 -5.68 -15.46
CA GLU A 51 -6.94 -4.21 -15.35
C GLU A 51 -5.68 -3.66 -14.68
N PHE A 52 -5.17 -4.33 -13.65
CA PHE A 52 -4.07 -3.84 -12.82
C PHE A 52 -2.77 -4.64 -12.98
N GLY A 53 -2.74 -5.55 -13.96
CA GLY A 53 -1.61 -6.43 -14.22
C GLY A 53 -1.41 -7.51 -13.14
N PRO A 54 -0.43 -8.41 -13.36
CA PRO A 54 -0.15 -9.51 -12.45
C PRO A 54 0.06 -9.06 -11.01
N GLY A 55 -0.48 -9.83 -10.07
CA GLY A 55 -0.32 -9.62 -8.65
C GLY A 55 0.66 -10.59 -8.01
N LYS A 56 1.32 -10.16 -6.94
CA LYS A 56 2.21 -11.03 -6.15
C LYS A 56 1.97 -10.88 -4.66
N ILE A 57 1.64 -12.02 -4.02
CA ILE A 57 1.50 -12.14 -2.57
C ILE A 57 2.90 -12.19 -1.93
N PHE A 58 3.11 -11.39 -0.89
CA PHE A 58 4.34 -11.47 -0.10
C PHE A 58 4.35 -12.72 0.78
N ARG A 59 5.55 -13.26 1.03
CA ARG A 59 5.70 -14.34 2.02
C ARG A 59 5.19 -13.89 3.41
N PRO A 60 4.57 -14.81 4.18
CA PRO A 60 4.08 -14.52 5.53
C PRO A 60 5.22 -14.36 6.54
N ASN A 61 6.41 -14.90 6.27
CA ASN A 61 7.55 -14.78 7.19
C ASN A 61 8.09 -13.34 7.29
N ARG A 62 8.43 -12.95 8.52
CA ARG A 62 9.13 -11.70 8.82
C ARG A 62 10.64 -11.90 8.68
N ASP A 63 11.35 -10.88 8.20
CA ASP A 63 12.81 -10.82 8.35
C ASP A 63 13.13 -10.21 9.73
N VAL A 64 13.64 -11.03 10.63
CA VAL A 64 13.88 -10.66 12.04
C VAL A 64 15.35 -10.38 12.36
N ARG A 65 16.25 -10.44 11.37
CA ARG A 65 17.71 -10.31 11.60
C ARG A 65 18.06 -9.00 12.31
N PHE A 66 17.42 -7.91 11.89
CA PHE A 66 17.66 -6.56 12.41
C PHE A 66 16.44 -5.95 13.13
N SER A 67 15.36 -6.71 13.29
CA SER A 67 14.13 -6.25 13.95
C SER A 67 14.24 -6.41 15.47
N ALA A 68 13.72 -5.43 16.23
CA ALA A 68 13.53 -5.56 17.67
C ALA A 68 12.42 -6.58 17.99
N ASP A 69 11.35 -6.56 17.20
CA ASP A 69 10.32 -7.61 17.19
C ASP A 69 10.87 -8.88 16.53
N LYS A 70 10.91 -9.98 17.29
CA LYS A 70 11.43 -11.29 16.85
C LYS A 70 10.34 -12.24 16.40
N SER A 71 9.09 -11.78 16.27
CA SER A 71 7.97 -12.59 15.82
C SER A 71 8.25 -13.16 14.41
N PRO A 72 8.15 -14.48 14.19
CA PRO A 72 8.51 -15.15 12.94
C PRO A 72 7.57 -14.84 11.75
N TYR A 73 6.33 -14.45 12.01
CA TYR A 73 5.32 -14.20 10.98
C TYR A 73 4.78 -12.77 11.02
N LYS A 74 4.36 -12.27 9.86
CA LYS A 74 3.58 -11.05 9.72
C LYS A 74 2.15 -11.31 10.18
N THR A 75 1.55 -10.31 10.83
CA THR A 75 0.15 -10.32 11.28
C THR A 75 -0.80 -9.81 10.19
N HIS A 76 -0.39 -9.92 8.93
CA HIS A 76 -1.17 -9.56 7.76
C HIS A 76 -0.69 -10.33 6.53
N ILE A 77 -1.57 -10.49 5.55
CA ILE A 77 -1.23 -10.86 4.18
C ILE A 77 -1.15 -9.56 3.39
N GLY A 78 -0.12 -9.44 2.57
CA GLY A 78 0.04 -8.30 1.67
C GLY A 78 0.26 -8.80 0.25
N ALA A 79 -0.25 -8.06 -0.73
CA ALA A 79 0.03 -8.26 -2.13
C ALA A 79 0.34 -6.92 -2.82
N HIS A 80 1.14 -6.97 -3.88
CA HIS A 80 1.33 -5.84 -4.79
C HIS A 80 0.89 -6.20 -6.20
N LEU A 81 0.46 -5.20 -6.96
CA LEU A 81 0.08 -5.31 -8.37
C LEU A 81 1.17 -4.69 -9.25
N GLU A 82 1.43 -5.25 -10.43
CA GLU A 82 2.45 -4.74 -11.36
C GLU A 82 2.14 -3.34 -11.88
N ALA A 83 0.86 -3.03 -12.17
CA ALA A 83 0.44 -1.68 -12.57
C ALA A 83 0.29 -0.71 -11.38
N GLY A 84 0.79 -1.06 -10.20
CA GLY A 84 0.66 -0.29 -8.97
C GLY A 84 -0.55 -0.68 -8.14
N GLY A 85 -0.42 -0.52 -6.83
CA GLY A 85 -1.40 -0.96 -5.85
C GLY A 85 -0.81 -1.95 -4.86
N TYR A 86 -1.17 -1.74 -3.60
CA TYR A 86 -0.87 -2.60 -2.47
C TYR A 86 -2.20 -2.93 -1.79
N ILE A 87 -2.38 -4.20 -1.44
CA ILE A 87 -3.57 -4.69 -0.74
C ILE A 87 -3.09 -5.44 0.50
N GLN A 88 -3.69 -5.14 1.65
CA GLN A 88 -3.38 -5.76 2.92
C GLN A 88 -4.65 -6.22 3.64
N LEU A 89 -4.62 -7.42 4.19
CA LEU A 89 -5.62 -7.91 5.13
C LEU A 89 -4.94 -8.33 6.44
N SER A 90 -5.51 -7.88 7.56
CA SER A 90 -5.08 -8.17 8.94
C SER A 90 -6.29 -8.35 9.86
N ALA A 91 -6.07 -8.61 11.15
CA ALA A 91 -7.15 -8.59 12.15
C ALA A 91 -7.90 -7.24 12.18
N ASP A 92 -7.20 -6.14 11.93
CA ASP A 92 -7.76 -4.78 11.87
C ASP A 92 -8.55 -4.48 10.57
N GLY A 93 -8.70 -5.46 9.69
CA GLY A 93 -9.48 -5.34 8.46
C GLY A 93 -8.61 -5.16 7.20
N LEU A 94 -9.14 -4.41 6.24
CA LEU A 94 -8.59 -4.27 4.89
C LEU A 94 -7.92 -2.91 4.73
N ALA A 95 -6.76 -2.87 4.08
CA ALA A 95 -6.11 -1.64 3.66
C ALA A 95 -5.65 -1.73 2.21
N CYS A 96 -5.69 -0.58 1.52
CA CYS A 96 -5.11 -0.43 0.19
C CYS A 96 -4.19 0.78 0.13
N GLY A 97 -3.13 0.68 -0.68
CA GLY A 97 -2.17 1.76 -0.93
C GLY A 97 -1.81 1.87 -2.41
N ASN A 98 -1.50 3.07 -2.91
CA ASN A 98 -0.99 3.28 -4.27
C ASN A 98 -0.08 4.51 -4.33
N GLY A 99 0.87 4.55 -5.27
CA GLY A 99 1.91 5.57 -5.38
C GLY A 99 3.30 5.05 -5.01
N MET A 100 4.20 5.95 -4.63
CA MET A 100 5.60 5.62 -4.33
C MET A 100 5.82 5.62 -2.82
N TYR A 101 5.65 4.44 -2.21
CA TYR A 101 5.80 4.26 -0.76
C TYR A 101 7.16 4.74 -0.26
N GLN A 102 8.25 4.42 -0.96
CA GLN A 102 9.57 4.94 -0.62
C GLN A 102 10.30 5.36 -1.89
N LEU A 103 10.81 6.59 -1.91
CA LEU A 103 11.60 7.11 -3.01
C LEU A 103 13.09 6.87 -2.75
N ALA A 104 13.78 6.34 -3.75
CA ALA A 104 15.24 6.28 -3.78
C ALA A 104 15.87 7.70 -3.86
N PRO A 105 17.16 7.88 -3.57
CA PRO A 105 17.80 9.20 -3.61
C PRO A 105 17.63 9.97 -4.92
N ASP A 106 17.76 9.31 -6.07
CA ASP A 106 17.58 9.89 -7.40
C ASP A 106 16.10 10.23 -7.67
N GLN A 107 15.18 9.37 -7.24
CA GLN A 107 13.74 9.64 -7.31
C GLN A 107 13.35 10.83 -6.41
N LEU A 108 13.95 10.98 -5.22
CA LEU A 108 13.71 12.12 -4.33
C LEU A 108 14.14 13.44 -4.96
N GLU A 109 15.21 13.43 -5.77
CA GLU A 109 15.67 14.60 -6.51
C GLU A 109 14.65 15.00 -7.57
N ARG A 110 14.24 14.06 -8.43
CA ARG A 110 13.22 14.29 -9.47
C ARG A 110 11.88 14.71 -8.88
N TYR A 111 11.43 14.03 -7.84
CA TYR A 111 10.22 14.37 -7.09
C TYR A 111 10.25 15.81 -6.59
N ARG A 112 11.31 16.22 -5.89
CA ARG A 112 11.40 17.58 -5.34
C ARG A 112 11.53 18.65 -6.41
N ALA A 113 12.23 18.36 -7.51
CA ALA A 113 12.28 19.26 -8.66
C ALA A 113 10.87 19.48 -9.23
N ALA A 114 10.13 18.40 -9.52
CA ALA A 114 8.78 18.47 -10.06
C ALA A 114 7.77 19.13 -9.09
N VAL A 115 7.90 18.91 -7.78
CA VAL A 115 7.06 19.59 -6.77
C VAL A 115 7.40 21.07 -6.67
N ALA A 116 8.65 21.48 -6.87
CA ALA A 116 9.03 22.89 -6.76
C ALA A 116 8.59 23.71 -7.98
N GLU A 117 8.59 23.11 -9.17
CA GLU A 117 8.09 23.73 -10.39
C GLU A 117 6.62 24.15 -10.29
N ASP A 118 6.28 25.30 -10.88
CA ASP A 118 4.95 25.90 -10.71
C ASP A 118 3.84 25.09 -11.36
N VAL A 119 4.09 24.56 -12.56
CA VAL A 119 3.08 23.81 -13.33
C VAL A 119 2.83 22.45 -12.70
N SER A 120 3.88 21.61 -12.60
CA SER A 120 3.75 20.24 -12.07
C SER A 120 3.46 20.22 -10.57
N GLY A 121 3.95 21.19 -9.80
CA GLY A 121 3.62 21.32 -8.39
C GLY A 121 2.16 21.68 -8.15
N ALA A 122 1.61 22.64 -8.90
CA ALA A 122 0.18 23.00 -8.81
C ALA A 122 -0.74 21.90 -9.38
N GLU A 123 -0.26 21.12 -10.34
CA GLU A 123 -0.93 19.91 -10.79
C GLU A 123 -1.00 18.87 -9.68
N LEU A 124 0.11 18.58 -9.01
CA LEU A 124 0.12 17.63 -7.90
C LEU A 124 -0.88 18.01 -6.80
N GLU A 125 -0.96 19.29 -6.42
CA GLU A 125 -1.93 19.76 -5.42
C GLU A 125 -3.38 19.48 -5.85
N ARG A 126 -3.70 19.66 -7.14
CA ARG A 126 -5.03 19.32 -7.70
C ARG A 126 -5.28 17.81 -7.73
N VAL A 127 -4.28 17.03 -8.11
CA VAL A 127 -4.34 15.56 -8.12
C VAL A 127 -4.60 15.03 -6.71
N ILE A 128 -3.85 15.53 -5.71
CA ILE A 128 -4.05 15.18 -4.30
C ILE A 128 -5.48 15.53 -3.87
N ALA A 129 -5.94 16.76 -4.14
CA ALA A 129 -7.28 17.18 -3.75
C ALA A 129 -8.39 16.32 -4.38
N ALA A 130 -8.23 15.91 -5.65
CA ALA A 130 -9.18 15.03 -6.33
C ALA A 130 -9.20 13.62 -5.72
N VAL A 131 -8.02 13.03 -5.52
CA VAL A 131 -7.86 11.70 -4.88
C VAL A 131 -8.48 11.71 -3.48
N GLU A 132 -8.28 12.80 -2.71
CA GLU A 132 -8.84 12.91 -1.37
C GLU A 132 -10.35 13.14 -1.33
N ALA A 133 -10.92 13.75 -2.37
CA ALA A 133 -12.37 13.92 -2.51
C ALA A 133 -13.08 12.58 -2.75
N ASP A 134 -12.41 11.62 -3.39
CA ASP A 134 -12.94 10.28 -3.68
C ASP A 134 -12.76 9.27 -2.53
N GLY A 135 -12.13 9.69 -1.42
CA GLY A 135 -12.05 8.92 -0.18
C GLY A 135 -10.64 8.57 0.31
N PRO A 136 -9.68 8.15 -0.56
CA PRO A 136 -8.30 7.90 -0.14
C PRO A 136 -7.68 9.10 0.59
N LYS A 137 -6.70 8.85 1.46
CA LYS A 137 -5.86 9.91 2.05
C LYS A 137 -4.49 9.89 1.42
N VAL A 138 -3.95 11.06 1.09
CA VAL A 138 -2.59 11.14 0.57
C VAL A 138 -1.65 11.56 1.69
N PHE A 139 -0.61 10.77 1.93
CA PHE A 139 0.39 11.12 2.92
C PHE A 139 1.80 10.79 2.45
N GLY A 140 2.76 11.49 3.06
CA GLY A 140 4.17 11.21 2.85
C GLY A 140 4.68 10.08 3.73
N ARG A 141 5.36 9.08 3.17
CA ARG A 141 6.12 8.13 3.98
C ARG A 141 7.36 8.82 4.51
N ASP A 142 7.42 8.99 5.82
CA ASP A 142 8.41 9.81 6.51
C ASP A 142 8.43 11.27 6.02
N SER A 143 8.89 12.17 6.87
CA SER A 143 9.06 13.57 6.49
C SER A 143 10.30 14.16 7.15
N LEU A 144 10.99 15.03 6.41
CA LEU A 144 12.06 15.84 6.97
C LEU A 144 11.48 16.83 7.99
N LYS A 145 12.19 17.01 9.11
CA LYS A 145 11.82 18.00 10.14
C LYS A 145 12.02 19.45 9.67
N SER A 146 12.81 19.66 8.62
CA SER A 146 13.15 20.96 8.06
C SER A 146 13.05 20.92 6.54
N ALA A 147 13.09 22.10 5.93
CA ALA A 147 13.20 22.22 4.48
C ALA A 147 14.37 21.36 3.94
N PRO A 148 14.16 20.60 2.85
CA PRO A 148 15.25 19.93 2.16
C PRO A 148 16.27 20.95 1.63
N ARG A 149 17.52 20.52 1.50
CA ARG A 149 18.60 21.36 0.96
C ARG A 149 18.21 21.87 -0.44
N GLY A 150 18.40 23.17 -0.67
CA GLY A 150 18.09 23.83 -1.95
C GLY A 150 16.70 24.47 -2.03
N PHE A 151 15.84 24.29 -1.02
CA PHE A 151 14.49 24.86 -1.01
C PHE A 151 14.29 25.85 0.14
N ALA A 152 13.57 26.93 -0.15
CA ALA A 152 13.22 27.94 0.85
C ALA A 152 12.26 27.36 1.89
N LYS A 153 12.38 27.80 3.16
CA LYS A 153 11.54 27.29 4.26
C LYS A 153 10.07 27.69 4.12
N ASP A 154 9.81 28.78 3.40
CA ASP A 154 8.51 29.39 3.11
C ASP A 154 8.01 29.06 1.70
N HIS A 155 8.61 28.06 1.02
CA HIS A 155 8.11 27.59 -0.27
C HIS A 155 6.63 27.17 -0.14
N PRO A 156 5.74 27.54 -1.07
CA PRO A 156 4.30 27.27 -0.95
C PRO A 156 3.99 25.78 -0.76
N ARG A 157 4.75 24.91 -1.43
CA ARG A 157 4.64 23.45 -1.37
C ARG A 157 5.61 22.78 -0.38
N ILE A 158 6.06 23.48 0.67
CA ILE A 158 7.14 22.98 1.54
C ILE A 158 6.80 21.65 2.24
N GLU A 159 5.53 21.41 2.60
CA GLU A 159 5.12 20.17 3.24
C GLU A 159 5.29 18.96 2.31
N LEU A 160 4.93 19.11 1.03
CA LEU A 160 5.15 18.09 0.00
C LEU A 160 6.65 17.84 -0.21
N LEU A 161 7.47 18.90 -0.32
CA LEU A 161 8.92 18.78 -0.51
C LEU A 161 9.62 18.00 0.62
N ARG A 162 9.07 18.01 1.84
CA ARG A 162 9.63 17.29 2.99
C ARG A 162 9.39 15.79 2.95
N HIS A 163 8.40 15.32 2.20
CA HIS A 163 8.07 13.89 2.12
C HIS A 163 9.20 13.06 1.51
N LYS A 164 9.31 11.79 1.92
CA LYS A 164 10.29 10.83 1.38
C LYS A 164 9.67 9.67 0.58
N GLY A 165 8.38 9.78 0.35
CA GLY A 165 7.51 8.91 -0.41
C GLY A 165 6.15 9.60 -0.44
N LEU A 166 5.29 9.28 -1.39
CA LEU A 166 3.95 9.85 -1.48
C LEU A 166 2.99 8.75 -1.89
N VAL A 167 1.99 8.49 -1.05
CA VAL A 167 1.04 7.41 -1.25
C VAL A 167 -0.37 7.85 -0.96
N ALA A 168 -1.30 7.41 -1.81
CA ALA A 168 -2.71 7.31 -1.47
C ALA A 168 -2.91 6.06 -0.62
N TRP A 169 -3.77 6.15 0.39
CA TRP A 169 -4.02 5.07 1.33
C TRP A 169 -5.45 5.11 1.85
N GLN A 170 -6.04 3.94 2.03
CA GLN A 170 -7.36 3.80 2.62
C GLN A 170 -7.45 2.51 3.42
N GLU A 171 -8.07 2.62 4.60
CA GLU A 171 -8.31 1.50 5.51
C GLU A 171 -9.80 1.36 5.78
N TRP A 172 -10.24 0.13 5.96
CA TRP A 172 -11.58 -0.19 6.41
C TRP A 172 -11.53 -1.23 7.52
N ALA A 173 -12.11 -0.87 8.67
CA ALA A 173 -12.27 -1.76 9.81
C ALA A 173 -13.08 -3.03 9.45
N PRO A 174 -12.94 -4.12 10.25
CA PRO A 174 -13.68 -5.35 10.03
C PRO A 174 -15.18 -5.14 9.97
N ALA A 175 -15.81 -5.71 8.95
CA ALA A 175 -17.27 -5.69 8.82
C ALA A 175 -17.74 -6.78 7.86
N LYS A 176 -19.03 -7.13 7.94
CA LYS A 176 -19.65 -8.24 7.18
C LYS A 176 -19.44 -8.17 5.68
N TRP A 177 -19.26 -6.97 5.12
CA TRP A 177 -19.04 -6.79 3.68
C TRP A 177 -17.71 -7.40 3.20
N LEU A 178 -16.74 -7.60 4.09
CA LEU A 178 -15.43 -8.15 3.76
C LEU A 178 -15.54 -9.59 3.21
N GLY A 179 -16.47 -10.38 3.76
CA GLY A 179 -16.79 -11.73 3.28
C GLY A 179 -17.75 -11.76 2.09
N THR A 180 -17.85 -10.65 1.34
CA THR A 180 -18.69 -10.54 0.15
C THR A 180 -17.90 -9.90 -0.99
N ARG A 181 -18.46 -9.94 -2.21
CA ARG A 181 -17.88 -9.23 -3.37
C ARG A 181 -17.77 -7.70 -3.18
N ALA A 182 -18.40 -7.12 -2.17
CA ALA A 182 -18.19 -5.71 -1.86
C ALA A 182 -16.75 -5.39 -1.45
N ALA A 183 -15.95 -6.38 -1.03
CA ALA A 183 -14.51 -6.20 -0.87
C ALA A 183 -13.80 -5.93 -2.20
N TYR A 184 -14.14 -6.69 -3.26
CA TYR A 184 -13.62 -6.46 -4.61
C TYR A 184 -13.90 -5.03 -5.08
N THR A 185 -15.16 -4.60 -4.95
CA THR A 185 -15.58 -3.26 -5.37
C THR A 185 -14.79 -2.17 -4.65
N ARG A 186 -14.64 -2.25 -3.31
CA ARG A 186 -13.85 -1.26 -2.56
C ARG A 186 -12.40 -1.20 -3.00
N ILE A 187 -11.80 -2.36 -3.29
CA ILE A 187 -10.41 -2.44 -3.75
C ILE A 187 -10.29 -1.79 -5.14
N THR A 188 -11.16 -2.14 -6.09
CA THR A 188 -11.12 -1.55 -7.43
C THR A 188 -11.43 -0.06 -7.43
N ASP A 189 -12.37 0.39 -6.60
CA ASP A 189 -12.72 1.80 -6.48
C ASP A 189 -11.53 2.61 -5.95
N PHE A 190 -10.85 2.09 -4.91
CA PHE A 190 -9.61 2.69 -4.41
C PHE A 190 -8.50 2.74 -5.47
N LEU A 191 -8.25 1.63 -6.17
CA LEU A 191 -7.17 1.55 -7.15
C LEU A 191 -7.38 2.57 -8.29
N ARG A 192 -8.62 2.69 -8.77
CA ARG A 192 -9.00 3.68 -9.79
C ARG A 192 -8.94 5.11 -9.27
N ALA A 193 -9.48 5.38 -8.08
CA ALA A 193 -9.48 6.71 -7.48
C ALA A 193 -8.06 7.23 -7.19
N SER A 194 -7.13 6.32 -6.89
CA SER A 194 -5.72 6.66 -6.63
C SER A 194 -4.84 6.71 -7.87
N GLN A 195 -5.34 6.29 -9.04
CA GLN A 195 -4.58 6.24 -10.28
C GLN A 195 -3.96 7.59 -10.68
N PRO A 196 -4.68 8.73 -10.60
CA PRO A 196 -4.10 10.02 -10.98
C PRO A 196 -2.84 10.41 -10.18
N LEU A 197 -2.78 10.04 -8.89
CA LEU A 197 -1.58 10.26 -8.08
C LEU A 197 -0.41 9.41 -8.58
N LYS A 198 -0.69 8.15 -8.93
CA LYS A 198 0.31 7.23 -9.45
C LYS A 198 0.84 7.72 -10.81
N ASP A 199 -0.04 8.14 -11.71
CA ASP A 199 0.32 8.63 -13.04
C ASP A 199 1.25 9.85 -12.93
N TRP A 200 0.90 10.82 -12.07
CA TRP A 200 1.77 11.98 -11.82
C TRP A 200 3.17 11.57 -11.34
N LEU A 201 3.24 10.59 -10.43
CA LEU A 201 4.53 10.08 -9.92
C LEU A 201 5.32 9.34 -11.00
N ASP A 202 4.66 8.55 -11.86
CA ASP A 202 5.33 7.86 -12.97
C ASP A 202 5.90 8.87 -13.97
N ASP A 203 5.12 9.89 -14.35
CA ASP A 203 5.48 10.88 -15.36
C ASP A 203 6.62 11.80 -14.91
N HIS A 204 6.64 12.19 -13.64
CA HIS A 204 7.61 13.15 -13.11
C HIS A 204 8.78 12.53 -12.34
N VAL A 205 8.62 11.33 -11.82
CA VAL A 205 9.62 10.68 -10.96
C VAL A 205 10.15 9.39 -11.58
N GLY A 206 9.27 8.53 -12.09
CA GLY A 206 9.64 7.28 -12.74
C GLY A 206 10.41 6.29 -11.85
N PRO A 207 10.93 5.20 -12.44
CA PRO A 207 11.72 4.21 -11.71
C PRO A 207 13.07 4.77 -11.24
N SER A 208 13.65 4.16 -10.20
CA SER A 208 15.02 4.45 -9.76
C SER A 208 16.04 3.99 -10.81
N GLU A 209 17.01 4.84 -11.11
CA GLU A 209 18.15 4.52 -11.99
C GLU A 209 19.35 3.98 -11.19
N LEU A 210 19.29 4.06 -9.86
CA LEU A 210 20.30 3.50 -8.98
C LEU A 210 20.19 1.96 -8.92
N PRO A 211 21.32 1.24 -8.74
CA PRO A 211 21.29 -0.20 -8.55
C PRO A 211 20.39 -0.60 -7.38
N SER A 212 19.67 -1.72 -7.53
CA SER A 212 18.97 -2.33 -6.40
C SER A 212 19.97 -2.64 -5.29
N ARG A 213 19.67 -2.16 -4.08
CA ARG A 213 20.47 -2.42 -2.88
C ARG A 213 20.13 -3.77 -2.26
#